data_AF-A0A231HE31-F1
#
_entry.id   AF-A0A231HE31-F1
#
_cell.length_a   1.000
_cell.length_b   1.000
_cell.length_c   1.000
_cell.angle_alpha   90.00
_cell.angle_beta   90.00
_cell.angle_gamma   90.00
#
_symmetry.space_group_name_H-M   'P 1'
#
loop_
_entity.id
_entity.type
_entity.pdbx_description
1 polymer ?
#
loop_
_entity_poly.entity_id
_entity_poly.type
_entity_poly.pdbx_seq_one_letter_code
_entity_poly.pdbx_strand_id
1 'polypeptide(L)'
;MVGFSRTNLDRQRAEWNLRDGQVTVVGFMDDDRASIDMTRFDGVNASRCEPGGVVFPGGLLLARVRAILPEYHSLWCAVSEQARVLALDQFTPHVIRVLRAMADSGEWWCERLCQEHELSSRGSARSLNWLCRHGYIEGSGRRVDTGRYDHDPVYRMTEAGRCTLRMLSESPEEFRALAAET
;
A
#
# COMPACT_ATOMS: atom_id res chain seq x y z
N MET A 1 -12.65 -0.78 -15.74
CA MET A 1 -13.43 -1.18 -14.56
C MET A 1 -12.43 -1.42 -13.45
N VAL A 2 -12.32 -0.52 -12.48
CA VAL A 2 -11.41 -0.70 -11.34
C VAL A 2 -12.01 -1.82 -10.49
N GLY A 3 -11.32 -2.95 -10.38
CA GLY A 3 -11.79 -4.08 -9.59
C GLY A 3 -11.76 -3.73 -8.11
N PHE A 4 -12.91 -3.74 -7.46
CA PHE A 4 -12.97 -3.64 -6.00
C PHE A 4 -12.73 -5.02 -5.39
N SER A 5 -11.89 -5.06 -4.36
CA SER A 5 -11.74 -6.21 -3.48
C SER A 5 -12.80 -6.17 -2.40
N ARG A 6 -13.11 -7.34 -1.85
CA ARG A 6 -14.07 -7.50 -0.77
C ARG A 6 -13.46 -8.33 0.35
N THR A 7 -13.55 -7.83 1.58
CA THR A 7 -13.25 -8.58 2.80
C THR A 7 -14.55 -8.83 3.54
N ASN A 8 -14.78 -10.08 3.94
CA ASN A 8 -15.86 -10.44 4.86
C ASN A 8 -15.24 -10.97 6.14
N LEU A 9 -15.74 -10.54 7.28
CA LEU A 9 -15.39 -11.05 8.59
C LEU A 9 -16.67 -11.23 9.41
N ASP A 10 -17.08 -12.48 9.57
CA ASP A 10 -18.39 -12.85 10.11
C ASP A 10 -19.53 -12.12 9.36
N ARG A 11 -20.25 -11.24 10.07
CA ARG A 11 -21.37 -10.43 9.59
C ARG A 11 -20.95 -9.06 9.03
N GLN A 12 -19.66 -8.75 9.12
CA GLN A 12 -19.09 -7.47 8.71
C GLN A 12 -18.45 -7.60 7.34
N ARG A 13 -18.56 -6.56 6.53
CA ARG A 13 -18.02 -6.53 5.17
C ARG A 13 -17.42 -5.17 4.85
N ALA A 14 -16.28 -5.20 4.16
CA ALA A 14 -15.67 -4.02 3.57
C ALA A 14 -15.46 -4.23 2.07
N GLU A 15 -15.77 -3.20 1.30
CA GLU A 15 -15.37 -3.08 -0.10
C GLU A 15 -14.25 -2.04 -0.20
N TRP A 16 -13.18 -2.38 -0.89
CA TRP A 16 -11.99 -1.56 -0.94
C TRP A 16 -11.22 -1.79 -2.23
N ASN A 17 -10.24 -0.93 -2.50
CA ASN A 17 -9.26 -1.13 -3.55
C ASN A 17 -7.86 -0.90 -2.99
N LEU A 18 -6.88 -1.50 -3.65
CA LEU A 18 -5.46 -1.22 -3.43
C LEU A 18 -4.94 -0.49 -4.66
N ARG A 19 -4.40 0.71 -4.44
CA ARG A 19 -3.75 1.50 -5.49
C ARG A 19 -2.56 2.21 -4.89
N ASP A 20 -1.42 2.16 -5.58
CA ASP A 20 -0.21 2.91 -5.22
C ASP A 20 0.24 2.66 -3.76
N GLY A 21 0.04 1.43 -3.26
CA GLY A 21 0.36 1.04 -1.88
C GLY A 21 -0.62 1.55 -0.82
N GLN A 22 -1.73 2.15 -1.22
CA GLN A 22 -2.76 2.69 -0.35
C GLN A 22 -4.06 1.90 -0.49
N VAL A 23 -4.66 1.58 0.66
CA VAL A 23 -5.99 0.95 0.70
C VAL A 23 -7.04 2.03 0.82
N THR A 24 -7.94 2.08 -0.16
CA THR A 24 -9.11 2.96 -0.13
C THR A 24 -10.36 2.12 0.08
N VAL A 25 -11.07 2.37 1.17
CA VAL A 25 -12.36 1.75 1.48
C VAL A 25 -13.45 2.54 0.75
N VAL A 26 -14.28 1.84 -0.02
CA VAL A 26 -15.41 2.42 -0.76
C VAL A 26 -16.75 2.12 -0.12
N GLY A 27 -16.80 1.10 0.74
CA GLY A 27 -17.99 0.80 1.49
C GLY A 27 -17.73 -0.13 2.65
N PHE A 28 -18.61 -0.06 3.62
CA PHE A 28 -18.62 -0.86 4.82
C PHE A 28 -20.07 -1.27 5.14
N MET A 29 -20.25 -2.47 5.69
CA MET A 29 -21.55 -3.03 6.05
C MET A 29 -21.41 -3.88 7.31
N ASP A 30 -22.37 -3.77 8.22
CA ASP A 30 -22.56 -4.65 9.37
C ASP A 30 -24.02 -5.08 9.38
N ASP A 31 -24.28 -6.39 9.28
CA ASP A 31 -25.64 -6.92 9.25
C ASP A 31 -26.36 -6.84 10.62
N ASP A 32 -25.68 -6.38 11.68
CA ASP A 32 -26.36 -6.06 12.93
C ASP A 32 -27.24 -4.83 12.75
N ARG A 33 -28.52 -4.94 13.14
CA ARG A 33 -29.53 -3.90 12.91
C ARG A 33 -29.30 -2.61 13.72
N ALA A 34 -28.20 -2.53 14.48
CA ALA A 34 -27.75 -1.31 15.11
C ALA A 34 -27.27 -0.34 14.02
N SER A 35 -28.12 0.65 13.72
CA SER A 35 -27.83 1.59 12.65
C SER A 35 -26.53 2.36 12.96
N ILE A 36 -25.56 2.33 12.05
CA ILE A 36 -24.31 3.08 12.18
C ILE A 36 -24.64 4.56 12.39
N ASP A 37 -24.03 5.16 13.42
CA ASP A 37 -24.17 6.59 13.73
C ASP A 37 -23.53 7.43 12.62
N MET A 38 -24.38 8.08 11.83
CA MET A 38 -23.94 8.86 10.67
C MET A 38 -23.21 10.16 11.06
N THR A 39 -23.37 10.65 12.30
CA THR A 39 -22.70 11.89 12.76
C THR A 39 -21.19 11.73 12.83
N ARG A 40 -20.69 10.50 13.00
CA ARG A 40 -19.25 10.19 12.97
C ARG A 40 -18.59 10.48 11.62
N PHE A 41 -19.38 10.59 10.56
CA PHE A 41 -18.91 10.89 9.21
C PHE A 41 -19.02 12.38 8.87
N ASP A 42 -19.27 13.25 9.86
CA ASP A 42 -19.24 14.69 9.66
C ASP A 42 -17.90 15.14 9.07
N GLY A 43 -17.96 15.86 7.95
CA GLY A 43 -16.78 16.30 7.20
C GLY A 43 -16.19 15.28 6.23
N VAL A 44 -16.82 14.11 6.02
CA VAL A 44 -16.49 13.20 4.91
C VAL A 44 -17.71 12.93 4.04
N ASN A 45 -17.49 12.75 2.73
CA ASN A 45 -18.56 12.41 1.80
C ASN A 45 -18.94 10.92 1.98
N ALA A 46 -19.93 10.67 2.83
CA ALA A 46 -20.45 9.35 3.15
C ALA A 46 -21.97 9.30 2.97
N SER A 47 -22.51 8.14 2.60
CA SER A 47 -23.94 7.94 2.44
C SER A 47 -24.34 6.61 3.05
N ARG A 48 -25.50 6.58 3.73
CA ARG A 48 -26.07 5.32 4.23
C ARG A 48 -26.51 4.45 3.05
N CYS A 49 -26.26 3.16 3.13
CA CYS A 49 -26.68 2.15 2.19
C CYS A 49 -27.39 1.02 2.95
N GLU A 50 -28.45 0.47 2.40
CA GLU A 50 -29.20 -0.61 3.06
C GLU A 50 -28.69 -1.99 2.61
N PRO A 51 -28.66 -3.02 3.50
CA PRO A 51 -28.99 -2.95 4.93
C PRO A 51 -27.79 -2.47 5.77
N GLY A 52 -27.97 -1.44 6.60
CA GLY A 52 -27.02 -1.12 7.69
C GLY A 52 -25.58 -0.74 7.29
N GLY A 53 -25.34 -0.32 6.06
CA GLY A 53 -24.01 0.03 5.54
C GLY A 53 -23.77 1.51 5.32
N VAL A 54 -22.51 1.82 5.01
CA VAL A 54 -22.03 3.14 4.62
C VAL A 54 -21.21 3.01 3.34
N VAL A 55 -21.46 3.89 2.37
CA VAL A 55 -20.68 4.01 1.13
C VAL A 55 -19.94 5.33 1.13
N PHE A 56 -18.71 5.30 0.61
CA PHE A 56 -17.85 6.45 0.41
C PHE A 56 -17.67 6.66 -1.11
N PRO A 57 -18.46 7.53 -1.77
CA PRO A 57 -18.44 7.68 -3.22
C PRO A 57 -17.07 8.08 -3.81
N GLY A 58 -16.25 8.80 -3.04
CA GLY A 58 -14.86 9.11 -3.40
C GLY A 58 -13.82 8.13 -2.84
N GLY A 59 -14.27 7.16 -2.04
CA GLY A 59 -13.43 6.33 -1.21
C GLY A 59 -12.81 7.11 -0.04
N LEU A 60 -12.41 6.38 1.01
CA LEU A 60 -11.64 6.91 2.13
C LEU A 60 -10.43 6.02 2.40
N LEU A 61 -9.29 6.63 2.74
CA LEU A 61 -8.11 5.87 3.15
C LEU A 61 -8.42 5.00 4.36
N LEU A 62 -7.92 3.76 4.37
CA LEU A 62 -8.17 2.80 5.45
C LEU A 62 -7.82 3.37 6.83
N ALA A 63 -6.72 4.13 6.95
CA ALA A 63 -6.35 4.79 8.20
C ALA A 63 -7.43 5.77 8.70
N ARG A 64 -8.09 6.49 7.78
CA ARG A 64 -9.18 7.42 8.12
C ARG A 64 -10.43 6.67 8.55
N VAL A 65 -10.78 5.59 7.85
CA VAL A 65 -11.93 4.75 8.22
C VAL A 65 -11.70 4.08 9.58
N ARG A 66 -10.50 3.56 9.84
CA ARG A 66 -10.10 3.03 11.15
C ARG A 66 -10.30 4.03 12.29
N ALA A 67 -10.00 5.30 12.06
CA ALA A 67 -10.18 6.35 13.06
C ALA A 67 -11.66 6.71 13.31
N ILE A 68 -12.52 6.63 12.29
CA ILE A 68 -13.96 6.91 12.40
C ILE A 68 -14.71 5.72 13.03
N LEU A 69 -14.27 4.51 12.69
CA LEU A 69 -14.90 3.23 13.01
C LEU A 69 -13.92 2.29 13.76
N PRO A 70 -13.37 2.70 14.92
CA PRO A 70 -12.37 1.91 15.64
C PRO A 70 -12.91 0.57 16.14
N GLU A 71 -14.22 0.47 16.43
CA GLU A 71 -14.86 -0.76 16.92
C GLU A 71 -14.83 -1.91 15.89
N TYR A 72 -14.63 -1.60 14.61
CA TYR A 72 -14.50 -2.57 13.52
C TYR A 72 -13.05 -3.00 13.27
N HIS A 73 -12.22 -2.89 14.31
CA HIS A 73 -10.79 -3.11 14.27
C HIS A 73 -10.37 -4.40 13.55
N SER A 74 -10.98 -5.53 13.92
CA SER A 74 -10.65 -6.84 13.35
C SER A 74 -10.88 -6.91 11.84
N LEU A 75 -11.95 -6.27 11.33
CA LEU A 75 -12.21 -6.17 9.90
C LEU A 75 -11.13 -5.35 9.20
N TRP A 76 -10.70 -4.24 9.78
CA TRP A 76 -9.64 -3.39 9.21
C TRP A 76 -8.28 -4.09 9.18
N CYS A 77 -7.98 -4.94 10.16
CA CYS A 77 -6.83 -5.83 10.13
C CYS A 77 -6.93 -6.85 9.00
N ALA A 78 -8.10 -7.48 8.81
CA ALA A 78 -8.31 -8.42 7.71
C ALA A 78 -8.17 -7.74 6.34
N VAL A 79 -8.69 -6.52 6.16
CA VAL A 79 -8.50 -5.71 4.95
C VAL A 79 -7.01 -5.42 4.70
N SER A 80 -6.27 -5.00 5.73
CA SER A 80 -4.84 -4.70 5.63
C SER A 80 -4.04 -5.93 5.20
N GLU A 81 -4.33 -7.09 5.80
CA GLU A 81 -3.65 -8.35 5.48
C GLU A 81 -3.97 -8.82 4.05
N GLN A 82 -5.23 -8.74 3.62
CA GLN A 82 -5.59 -9.06 2.24
C GLN A 82 -4.93 -8.11 1.24
N ALA A 83 -4.85 -6.80 1.56
CA ALA A 83 -4.14 -5.83 0.73
C ALA A 83 -2.65 -6.15 0.63
N ARG A 84 -2.03 -6.55 1.73
CA ARG A 84 -0.62 -6.97 1.77
C ARG A 84 -0.37 -8.20 0.89
N VAL A 85 -1.24 -9.21 0.95
CA VAL A 85 -1.15 -10.40 0.08
C VAL A 85 -1.31 -10.03 -1.39
N LEU A 86 -2.32 -9.22 -1.73
CA LEU A 86 -2.51 -8.73 -3.11
C LEU A 86 -1.34 -7.87 -3.61
N ALA A 87 -0.69 -7.14 -2.71
CA ALA A 87 0.54 -6.44 -3.04
C ALA A 87 1.65 -7.44 -3.34
N LEU A 88 1.89 -8.42 -2.46
CA LEU A 88 2.92 -9.44 -2.65
C LEU A 88 2.78 -10.20 -3.96
N ASP A 89 1.56 -10.52 -4.40
CA ASP A 89 1.34 -11.18 -5.69
C ASP A 89 1.80 -10.34 -6.90
N GLN A 90 1.90 -9.00 -6.74
CA GLN A 90 2.40 -8.10 -7.78
C GLN A 90 3.93 -7.99 -7.79
N PHE A 91 4.61 -8.32 -6.70
CA PHE A 91 6.06 -8.15 -6.56
C PHE A 91 6.78 -9.50 -6.54
N THR A 92 7.73 -9.68 -7.47
CA THR A 92 8.68 -10.79 -7.32
C THR A 92 9.56 -10.58 -6.08
N PRO A 93 10.08 -11.64 -5.45
CA PRO A 93 10.98 -11.51 -4.29
C PRO A 93 12.18 -10.59 -4.57
N HIS A 94 12.69 -10.59 -5.81
CA HIS A 94 13.79 -9.71 -6.20
C HIS A 94 13.39 -8.23 -6.24
N VAL A 95 12.17 -7.92 -6.72
CA VAL A 95 11.65 -6.55 -6.69
C VAL A 95 11.47 -6.05 -5.25
N ILE A 96 10.98 -6.91 -4.35
CA ILE A 96 10.85 -6.56 -2.92
C ILE A 96 12.23 -6.25 -2.32
N ARG A 97 13.26 -7.05 -2.63
CA ARG A 97 14.64 -6.80 -2.18
C ARG A 97 15.17 -5.46 -2.70
N VAL A 98 14.96 -5.14 -3.97
CA VAL A 98 15.38 -3.86 -4.58
C VAL A 98 14.63 -2.69 -3.91
N LEU A 99 13.31 -2.81 -3.70
CA LEU A 99 12.53 -1.76 -3.06
C LEU A 99 12.97 -1.52 -1.61
N ARG A 100 13.29 -2.58 -0.86
CA ARG A 100 13.85 -2.50 0.50
C ARG A 100 15.24 -1.89 0.54
N ALA A 101 16.11 -2.24 -0.41
CA ALA A 101 17.44 -1.63 -0.53
C ALA A 101 17.35 -0.11 -0.74
N MET A 102 16.30 0.36 -1.41
CA MET A 102 16.05 1.78 -1.65
C MET A 102 15.33 2.50 -0.50
N ALA A 103 15.11 1.87 0.66
CA ALA A 103 14.27 2.40 1.74
C ALA A 103 14.73 3.76 2.28
N ASP A 104 16.03 4.00 2.29
CA ASP A 104 16.60 5.26 2.74
C ASP A 104 16.30 6.38 1.73
N SER A 105 16.22 7.62 2.21
CA SER A 105 15.86 8.81 1.42
C SER A 105 16.93 9.24 0.39
N GLY A 106 17.81 8.31 0.01
CA GLY A 106 18.92 8.52 -0.90
C GLY A 106 18.56 8.39 -2.37
N GLU A 107 19.52 8.79 -3.20
CA GLU A 107 19.54 8.53 -4.63
C GLU A 107 20.22 7.19 -4.91
N TRP A 108 19.60 6.39 -5.78
CA TRP A 108 20.04 5.03 -6.09
C TRP A 108 20.21 4.84 -7.59
N TRP A 109 21.26 4.13 -7.98
CA TRP A 109 21.45 3.66 -9.34
C TRP A 109 21.79 2.17 -9.31
N CYS A 110 21.75 1.51 -10.48
CA CYS A 110 21.82 0.06 -10.55
C CYS A 110 23.13 -0.46 -9.98
N GLU A 111 24.27 0.11 -10.37
CA GLU A 111 25.57 -0.32 -9.87
C GLU A 111 25.67 -0.23 -8.34
N ARG A 112 25.33 0.92 -7.75
CA ARG A 112 25.36 1.11 -6.29
C ARG A 112 24.50 0.11 -5.54
N LEU A 113 23.27 -0.13 -6.02
CA LEU A 113 22.38 -1.13 -5.43
C LEU A 113 22.99 -2.54 -5.45
N CYS A 114 23.74 -2.87 -6.50
CA CYS A 114 24.39 -4.17 -6.62
C CYS A 114 25.60 -4.30 -5.69
N GLN A 115 26.38 -3.23 -5.56
CA GLN A 115 27.56 -3.17 -4.69
C GLN A 115 27.19 -3.19 -3.20
N GLU A 116 26.21 -2.38 -2.79
CA GLU A 116 25.87 -2.21 -1.37
C GLU A 116 24.97 -3.32 -0.82
N HIS A 117 24.20 -4.01 -1.67
CA HIS A 117 23.19 -4.99 -1.21
C HIS A 117 23.32 -6.39 -1.85
N GLU A 118 24.45 -6.70 -2.47
CA GLU A 118 24.75 -8.00 -3.10
C GLU A 118 23.64 -8.45 -4.09
N LEU A 119 23.11 -7.51 -4.86
CA LEU A 119 22.03 -7.76 -5.82
C LEU A 119 22.61 -8.07 -7.20
N SER A 120 21.93 -8.93 -7.96
CA SER A 120 22.33 -9.21 -9.34
C SER A 120 22.09 -7.98 -10.24
N SER A 121 23.12 -7.55 -10.99
CA SER A 121 23.02 -6.40 -11.92
C SER A 121 21.84 -6.51 -12.90
N ARG A 122 21.71 -7.66 -13.57
CA ARG A 122 20.62 -7.89 -14.54
C ARG A 122 19.23 -7.89 -13.88
N GLY A 123 19.12 -8.44 -12.67
CA GLY A 123 17.87 -8.45 -11.92
C GLY A 123 17.48 -7.06 -11.45
N SER A 124 18.44 -6.31 -10.88
CA SER A 124 18.25 -4.95 -10.38
C SER A 124 17.84 -3.99 -11.50
N ALA A 125 18.49 -4.02 -12.65
CA ALA A 125 18.12 -3.16 -13.79
C ALA A 125 16.68 -3.42 -14.27
N ARG A 126 16.24 -4.69 -14.31
CA ARG A 126 14.85 -5.04 -14.64
C ARG A 126 13.87 -4.57 -13.57
N SER A 127 14.19 -4.79 -12.30
CA SER A 127 13.35 -4.35 -11.18
C SER A 127 13.22 -2.84 -11.11
N LEU A 128 14.30 -2.08 -11.31
CA LEU A 128 14.26 -0.62 -11.36
C LEU A 128 13.39 -0.11 -12.49
N ASN A 129 13.55 -0.67 -13.70
CA ASN A 129 12.69 -0.30 -14.83
C ASN A 129 11.21 -0.63 -14.56
N TRP A 130 10.93 -1.78 -13.97
CA TRP A 130 9.58 -2.17 -13.59
C TRP A 130 9.01 -1.22 -12.53
N LEU A 131 9.74 -0.98 -11.43
CA LEU A 131 9.33 -0.07 -10.36
C LEU A 131 9.08 1.35 -10.89
N CYS A 132 9.93 1.82 -11.80
CA CYS A 132 9.81 3.14 -12.41
C CYS A 132 8.59 3.24 -13.32
N ARG A 133 8.36 2.22 -14.16
CA ARG A 133 7.18 2.14 -15.04
C ARG A 133 5.88 2.15 -14.26
N HIS A 134 5.87 1.54 -13.07
CA HIS A 134 4.70 1.45 -12.20
C HIS A 134 4.64 2.58 -11.16
N GLY A 135 5.53 3.58 -11.23
CA GLY A 135 5.45 4.80 -10.41
C GLY A 135 5.89 4.65 -8.94
N TYR A 136 6.49 3.52 -8.56
CA TYR A 136 7.02 3.30 -7.21
C TYR A 136 8.36 4.02 -6.98
N ILE A 137 9.10 4.24 -8.07
CA ILE A 137 10.31 5.05 -8.09
C ILE A 137 10.24 5.98 -9.30
N GLU A 138 11.03 7.04 -9.30
CA GLU A 138 11.13 7.98 -10.41
C GLU A 138 12.58 8.23 -10.78
N GLY A 139 12.84 8.46 -12.07
CA GLY A 139 14.16 8.90 -12.53
C GLY A 139 14.36 10.37 -12.20
N SER A 140 15.47 10.72 -11.55
CA SER A 140 15.83 12.09 -11.20
C SER A 140 16.26 12.95 -12.40
N GLY A 141 16.27 12.40 -13.62
CA GLY A 141 16.80 13.04 -14.84
C GLY A 141 18.34 13.10 -14.89
N ARG A 142 19.02 12.75 -13.79
CA ARG A 142 20.48 12.68 -13.70
C ARG A 142 20.97 11.28 -14.09
N ARG A 143 22.20 11.23 -14.59
CA ARG A 143 22.93 9.98 -14.81
C ARG A 143 24.30 10.06 -14.18
N VAL A 144 24.80 8.94 -13.68
CA VAL A 144 26.14 8.82 -13.07
C VAL A 144 27.07 8.07 -14.02
N ASP A 145 28.32 8.53 -14.09
CA ASP A 145 29.38 7.82 -14.80
C ASP A 145 29.94 6.71 -13.91
N THR A 146 29.78 5.48 -14.36
CA THR A 146 30.19 4.25 -13.67
C THR A 146 31.54 3.73 -14.18
N GLY A 147 32.13 4.36 -15.21
CA GLY A 147 33.38 3.91 -15.84
C GLY A 147 33.28 2.60 -16.62
N ARG A 148 32.10 1.95 -16.68
CA ARG A 148 31.82 0.75 -17.47
C ARG A 148 30.55 0.98 -18.29
N TYR A 149 30.73 1.29 -19.58
CA TYR A 149 29.73 1.39 -20.65
C TYR A 149 28.31 1.76 -20.19
N ASP A 150 28.02 3.05 -20.36
CA ASP A 150 26.76 3.77 -20.12
C ASP A 150 26.61 4.47 -18.77
N HIS A 151 26.07 5.68 -18.84
CA HIS A 151 25.69 6.43 -17.66
C HIS A 151 24.44 5.83 -17.04
N ASP A 152 24.54 5.41 -15.79
CA ASP A 152 23.45 4.77 -15.05
C ASP A 152 22.42 5.83 -14.63
N PRO A 153 21.12 5.65 -14.93
CA PRO A 153 20.08 6.55 -14.46
C PRO A 153 19.96 6.51 -12.94
N VAL A 154 19.77 7.69 -12.34
CA VAL A 154 19.60 7.84 -10.90
C VAL A 154 18.12 7.89 -10.55
N TYR A 155 17.69 7.04 -9.63
CA TYR A 155 16.33 6.87 -9.17
C TYR A 155 16.13 7.36 -7.74
N ARG A 156 14.90 7.79 -7.44
CA ARG A 156 14.42 8.13 -6.10
C ARG A 156 13.09 7.43 -5.82
N MET A 157 12.82 7.10 -4.57
CA MET A 157 11.55 6.47 -4.18
C MET A 157 10.41 7.51 -4.14
N THR A 158 9.28 7.17 -4.75
CA THR A 158 8.07 8.00 -4.68
C THR A 158 7.29 7.75 -3.38
N GLU A 159 6.25 8.54 -3.12
CA GLU A 159 5.36 8.29 -1.98
C GLU A 159 4.62 6.95 -2.12
N ALA A 160 4.23 6.58 -3.34
CA ALA A 160 3.63 5.29 -3.63
C ALA A 160 4.59 4.13 -3.31
N GLY A 161 5.88 4.29 -3.65
CA GLY A 161 6.93 3.34 -3.29
C GLY A 161 7.09 3.19 -1.78
N ARG A 162 7.12 4.30 -1.03
CA ARG A 162 7.21 4.29 0.44
C ARG A 162 6.00 3.64 1.10
N CYS A 163 4.80 3.99 0.67
CA CYS A 163 3.56 3.39 1.19
C CYS A 163 3.54 1.87 0.96
N THR A 164 3.93 1.44 -0.25
CA THR A 164 4.05 0.03 -0.60
C THR A 164 5.12 -0.67 0.25
N LEU A 165 6.30 -0.07 0.39
CA LEU A 165 7.39 -0.63 1.19
C LEU A 165 6.98 -0.82 2.65
N ARG A 166 6.27 0.15 3.24
CA ARG A 166 5.74 0.05 4.60
C ARG A 166 4.79 -1.14 4.73
N MET A 167 3.81 -1.24 3.82
CA MET A 167 2.87 -2.36 3.79
C MET A 167 3.56 -3.72 3.65
N LEU A 168 4.68 -3.80 2.91
CA LEU A 168 5.48 -5.01 2.73
C LEU A 168 6.47 -5.29 3.88
N SER A 169 6.69 -4.33 4.77
CA SER A 169 7.66 -4.41 5.87
C SER A 169 6.99 -4.67 7.21
N GLU A 170 5.78 -4.18 7.42
CA GLU A 170 5.02 -4.43 8.65
C GLU A 170 4.68 -5.92 8.77
N SER A 171 5.13 -6.55 9.87
CA SER A 171 4.74 -7.91 10.17
C SER A 171 3.24 -7.97 10.51
N PRO A 172 2.56 -9.12 10.31
CA PRO A 172 1.18 -9.29 10.76
C PRO A 172 0.97 -9.04 12.26
N GLU A 173 2.03 -9.11 13.06
CA GLU A 173 2.03 -8.83 14.49
C GLU A 173 2.22 -7.34 14.78
N GLU A 174 3.05 -6.62 14.01
CA GLU A 174 3.20 -5.16 14.12
C GLU A 174 1.92 -4.42 13.69
N PHE A 175 1.23 -4.91 12.66
CA PHE A 175 -0.11 -4.43 12.31
C PHE A 175 -1.14 -4.62 13.45
N ARG A 176 -1.00 -5.71 14.22
CA ARG A 176 -1.80 -6.04 15.41
C ARG A 176 -1.33 -5.34 16.69
N ALA A 177 -0.08 -4.90 16.76
CA ALA A 177 0.49 -4.18 17.90
C ALA A 177 0.21 -2.66 17.82
N LEU A 178 0.36 -2.07 16.63
CA LEU A 178 -0.14 -0.71 16.31
C LEU A 178 -1.66 -0.58 16.47
N ALA A 179 -2.35 -1.70 16.62
CA ALA A 179 -3.78 -1.80 16.90
C ALA A 179 -4.14 -1.90 18.39
N ALA A 180 -3.18 -2.23 19.26
CA ALA A 180 -3.39 -2.34 20.71
C ALA A 180 -3.02 -1.05 21.45
N GLU A 181 -2.31 -0.13 20.80
CA GLU A 181 -2.02 1.22 21.31
C GLU A 181 -3.06 2.24 20.82
N THR A 182 -4.33 2.08 21.21
CA THR A 182 -5.34 3.18 21.29
C THR A 182 -6.50 2.79 22.18
#